data_AF-A0A6P0XW47-F1
#
_entry.id   AF-A0A6P0XW47-F1
#
_cell.length_a   1.000
_cell.length_b   1.000
_cell.length_c   1.000
_cell.angle_alpha   90.00
_cell.angle_beta   90.00
_cell.angle_gamma   90.00
#
_symmetry.space_group_name_H-M   'P 1'
#
loop_
_entity.id
_entity.type
_entity.pdbx_description
1 polymer ?
#
loop_
_entity_poly.entity_id
_entity_poly.type
_entity_poly.pdbx_seq_one_letter_code
_entity_poly.pdbx_strand_id
1 'polypeptide(L)'
;SNNLGVWHPQVNRGKRKRNYNLLVPWWSLRASIVDNYRTYGIASGVLEVRLDFPKILAAARAEEYVTVFYDLQGGVSKWLDNGALIYDGTKDHRLKLWIPNTNTEEMKPLLQLLKNRYFGLGRGYVYITGQLHMYRDKPEIILSGINQLSDFPPTV
;
A
#
# COMPACT_ATOMS: atom_id res chain seq x y z
N SER A 1 -24.10 -19.80 26.81
CA SER A 1 -24.13 -18.45 26.20
C SER A 1 -22.89 -18.29 25.33
N ASN A 2 -23.09 -18.20 24.00
CA ASN A 2 -22.00 -18.08 23.02
C ASN A 2 -21.35 -16.69 23.15
N ASN A 3 -20.10 -16.65 23.62
CA ASN A 3 -19.27 -15.45 23.68
C ASN A 3 -18.88 -15.00 22.26
N LEU A 4 -19.80 -14.31 21.59
CA LEU A 4 -19.64 -13.68 20.28
C LEU A 4 -18.73 -12.45 20.38
N GLY A 5 -17.41 -12.61 20.50
CA GLY A 5 -16.43 -11.54 20.31
C GLY A 5 -16.51 -10.32 21.26
N VAL A 6 -17.44 -10.30 22.20
CA VAL A 6 -17.57 -9.24 23.22
C VAL A 6 -16.42 -9.37 24.21
N TRP A 7 -15.76 -8.24 24.49
CA TRP A 7 -14.63 -8.17 25.39
C TRP A 7 -14.96 -8.76 26.77
N HIS A 8 -14.19 -9.76 27.22
CA HIS A 8 -14.39 -10.41 28.51
C HIS A 8 -13.26 -10.02 29.50
N PRO A 9 -13.56 -9.28 30.59
CA PRO A 9 -12.56 -8.71 31.48
C PRO A 9 -11.62 -9.74 32.10
N GLN A 10 -12.16 -10.90 32.52
CA GLN A 10 -11.35 -11.96 33.15
C GLN A 10 -10.40 -12.65 32.15
N VAL A 11 -10.78 -12.76 30.87
CA VAL A 11 -9.98 -13.41 29.82
C VAL A 11 -8.91 -12.46 29.28
N ASN A 12 -9.11 -11.15 29.41
CA ASN A 12 -8.21 -10.11 28.88
C ASN A 12 -7.33 -9.46 29.96
N ARG A 13 -7.52 -9.80 31.23
CA ARG A 13 -6.66 -9.37 32.34
C ARG A 13 -5.23 -9.86 32.11
N GLY A 14 -4.25 -8.94 32.13
CA GLY A 14 -2.84 -9.25 31.93
C GLY A 14 -2.41 -9.49 30.46
N LYS A 15 -3.34 -9.50 29.49
CA LYS A 15 -2.98 -9.58 28.07
C LYS A 15 -2.37 -8.27 27.58
N ARG A 16 -1.52 -8.34 26.55
CA ARG A 16 -0.93 -7.18 25.88
C ARG A 16 -2.05 -6.19 25.48
N LYS A 17 -2.02 -5.01 26.09
CA LYS A 17 -2.91 -3.91 25.73
C LYS A 17 -2.38 -3.23 24.47
N ARG A 18 -3.27 -2.80 23.59
CA ARG A 18 -2.91 -1.93 22.47
C ARG A 18 -2.53 -0.55 23.02
N ASN A 19 -1.49 0.06 22.45
CA ASN A 19 -1.10 1.41 22.82
C ASN A 19 -1.98 2.42 22.09
N TYR A 20 -3.15 2.73 22.66
CA TYR A 20 -4.12 3.64 22.05
C TYR A 20 -3.57 5.07 21.89
N ASN A 21 -2.62 5.51 22.72
CA ASN A 21 -1.98 6.81 22.58
C ASN A 21 -1.19 6.92 21.26
N LEU A 22 -0.67 5.80 20.75
CA LEU A 22 -0.04 5.74 19.43
C LEU A 22 -1.05 5.46 18.32
N LEU A 23 -2.03 4.58 18.56
CA LEU A 23 -2.95 4.13 17.52
C LEU A 23 -3.99 5.16 17.13
N VAL A 24 -4.51 5.96 18.07
CA VAL A 24 -5.55 6.95 17.77
C VAL A 24 -5.04 8.02 16.80
N PRO A 25 -3.89 8.69 17.04
CA PRO A 25 -3.35 9.65 16.06
C PRO A 25 -3.05 9.00 14.70
N TRP A 26 -2.53 7.78 14.70
CA TRP A 26 -2.23 7.04 13.48
C TRP A 26 -3.49 6.69 12.67
N TRP A 27 -4.58 6.27 13.32
CA TRP A 27 -5.86 6.04 12.66
C TRP A 27 -6.46 7.33 12.10
N SER A 28 -6.39 8.43 12.85
CA SER A 28 -6.87 9.75 12.37
C SER A 28 -6.10 10.21 11.13
N LEU A 29 -4.78 10.03 11.09
CA LEU A 29 -3.97 10.31 9.90
C LEU A 29 -4.40 9.42 8.72
N ARG A 30 -4.55 8.11 8.92
CA ARG A 30 -4.98 7.21 7.83
C ARG A 30 -6.35 7.58 7.28
N ALA A 31 -7.29 7.96 8.15
CA ALA A 31 -8.63 8.40 7.74
C ALA A 31 -8.55 9.66 6.85
N SER A 32 -7.78 10.67 7.26
CA SER A 32 -7.66 11.92 6.49
C SER A 32 -7.03 11.70 5.10
N ILE A 33 -6.10 10.75 4.97
CA ILE A 33 -5.49 10.43 3.67
C ILE A 33 -6.50 9.76 2.73
N VAL A 34 -7.32 8.85 3.26
CA VAL A 34 -8.41 8.22 2.50
C VAL A 34 -9.45 9.27 2.08
N ASP A 35 -9.79 10.21 2.95
CA ASP A 35 -10.72 11.28 2.62
C ASP A 35 -10.14 12.22 1.55
N ASN A 36 -8.85 12.52 1.59
CA ASN A 36 -8.16 13.24 0.51
C ASN A 36 -8.18 12.47 -0.82
N TYR A 37 -7.95 11.15 -0.81
CA TYR A 37 -8.10 10.32 -2.01
C TYR A 37 -9.52 10.40 -2.58
N ARG A 38 -10.54 10.27 -1.72
CA ARG A 38 -11.95 10.36 -2.15
C ARG A 38 -12.30 11.72 -2.75
N THR A 39 -11.74 12.78 -2.18
CA THR A 39 -12.06 14.15 -2.58
C THR A 39 -11.35 14.54 -3.88
N TYR A 40 -10.07 14.19 -4.01
CA TYR A 40 -9.21 14.69 -5.08
C TYR A 40 -8.66 13.57 -5.96
N GLY A 41 -8.23 12.44 -5.37
CA GLY A 41 -7.61 11.33 -6.10
C GLY A 41 -8.52 10.71 -7.16
N ILE A 42 -9.81 10.50 -6.84
CA ILE A 42 -10.79 9.95 -7.79
C ILE A 42 -10.94 10.86 -9.02
N ALA A 43 -11.07 12.18 -8.80
CA ALA A 43 -11.20 13.15 -9.87
C ALA A 43 -9.93 13.25 -10.75
N SER A 44 -8.76 13.00 -10.16
CA SER A 44 -7.48 12.92 -10.87
C SER A 44 -7.22 11.57 -11.56
N GLY A 45 -8.22 10.67 -11.61
CA GLY A 45 -8.09 9.38 -12.30
C GLY A 45 -7.23 8.34 -11.57
N VAL A 46 -6.97 8.53 -10.27
CA VAL A 46 -6.21 7.57 -9.46
C VAL A 46 -7.04 6.31 -9.22
N LEU A 47 -6.46 5.14 -9.51
CA LEU A 47 -7.08 3.84 -9.31
C LEU A 47 -6.86 3.34 -7.87
N GLU A 48 -7.88 2.79 -7.23
CA GLU A 48 -7.71 2.04 -5.97
C GLU A 48 -7.81 0.53 -6.23
N VAL A 49 -6.91 -0.24 -5.63
CA VAL A 49 -6.69 -1.66 -6.00
C VAL A 49 -7.94 -2.53 -5.89
N ARG A 50 -8.77 -2.31 -4.88
CA ARG A 50 -9.95 -3.14 -4.61
C ARG A 50 -11.17 -2.68 -5.38
N LEU A 51 -11.34 -1.37 -5.56
CA LEU A 51 -12.47 -0.74 -6.23
C LEU A 51 -12.33 -0.79 -7.75
N ASP A 52 -11.11 -0.63 -8.26
CA ASP A 52 -10.83 -0.49 -9.69
C ASP A 52 -10.09 -1.71 -10.28
N PHE A 53 -10.11 -2.86 -9.60
CA PHE A 53 -9.35 -4.04 -10.04
C PHE A 53 -9.59 -4.44 -11.51
N PRO A 54 -10.83 -4.43 -12.05
CA PRO A 54 -11.04 -4.70 -13.48
C PRO A 54 -10.34 -3.70 -14.41
N LYS A 55 -10.30 -2.41 -14.03
CA LYS A 55 -9.58 -1.37 -14.79
C LYS A 55 -8.07 -1.58 -14.71
N ILE A 56 -7.55 -1.93 -13.54
CA ILE A 56 -6.14 -2.30 -13.34
C ILE A 56 -5.79 -3.48 -14.25
N LEU A 57 -6.60 -4.53 -14.31
CA LEU A 57 -6.33 -5.64 -15.22
C LEU A 57 -6.34 -5.23 -16.70
N ALA A 58 -7.25 -4.36 -17.11
CA ALA A 58 -7.30 -3.84 -18.47
C ALA A 58 -6.04 -3.00 -18.79
N ALA A 59 -5.71 -2.04 -17.94
CA ALA A 59 -4.52 -1.19 -18.04
C ALA A 59 -3.23 -2.02 -18.06
N ALA A 60 -3.14 -3.09 -17.27
CA ALA A 60 -1.97 -3.95 -17.22
C ALA A 60 -1.76 -4.74 -18.52
N ARG A 61 -2.86 -5.14 -19.18
CA ARG A 61 -2.81 -5.83 -20.48
C ARG A 61 -2.48 -4.88 -21.62
N ALA A 62 -2.85 -3.61 -21.48
CA ALA A 62 -2.55 -2.54 -22.43
C ALA A 62 -1.22 -1.82 -22.12
N GLU A 63 -0.52 -2.24 -21.07
CA GLU A 63 0.73 -1.64 -20.59
C GLU A 63 0.65 -0.12 -20.32
N GLU A 64 -0.49 0.32 -19.78
CA GLU A 64 -0.77 1.75 -19.56
C GLU A 64 0.02 2.33 -18.40
N TYR A 65 0.34 3.63 -18.52
CA TYR A 65 0.96 4.41 -17.45
C TYR A 65 -0.13 5.02 -16.57
N VAL A 66 -0.19 4.59 -15.31
CA VAL A 66 -1.29 4.93 -14.39
C VAL A 66 -0.77 5.38 -13.04
N THR A 67 -1.63 6.03 -12.26
CA THR A 67 -1.39 6.28 -10.84
C THR A 67 -2.34 5.43 -10.01
N VAL A 68 -1.79 4.68 -9.06
CA VAL A 68 -2.54 3.80 -8.16
C VAL A 68 -2.34 4.25 -6.72
N PHE A 69 -3.43 4.25 -5.95
CA PHE A 69 -3.41 4.50 -4.52
C PHE A 69 -3.13 3.19 -3.77
N TYR A 70 -1.92 3.04 -3.23
CA TYR A 70 -1.44 1.82 -2.56
C TYR A 70 -1.54 1.92 -1.04
N ASP A 71 -1.91 0.82 -0.36
CA ASP A 71 -1.67 0.60 1.08
C ASP A 71 -0.38 -0.22 1.33
N LEU A 72 0.68 0.46 1.76
CA LEU A 72 1.97 -0.15 2.08
C LEU A 72 2.16 -0.45 3.57
N GLN A 73 1.12 -0.33 4.41
CA GLN A 73 1.24 -0.58 5.85
C GLN A 73 1.89 -1.93 6.17
N GLY A 74 1.58 -2.97 5.39
CA GLY A 74 2.10 -4.33 5.60
C GLY A 74 3.60 -4.48 5.35
N GLY A 75 4.25 -3.51 4.71
CA GLY A 75 5.66 -3.58 4.33
C GLY A 75 5.96 -4.63 3.26
N VAL A 76 7.23 -5.02 3.17
CA VAL A 76 7.68 -6.05 2.23
C VAL A 76 7.07 -7.40 2.58
N SER A 77 6.30 -7.94 1.63
CA SER A 77 5.66 -9.25 1.76
C SER A 77 6.65 -10.40 1.54
N LYS A 78 7.61 -10.22 0.63
CA LYS A 78 8.65 -11.22 0.35
C LYS A 78 9.94 -10.56 -0.12
N TRP A 79 11.06 -10.95 0.49
CA TRP A 79 12.41 -10.66 -0.02
C TRP A 79 12.88 -11.81 -0.92
N LEU A 80 13.47 -11.47 -2.05
CA LEU A 80 14.11 -12.34 -3.02
C LEU A 80 15.58 -11.89 -3.18
N ASP A 81 16.44 -12.76 -3.72
CA ASP A 81 17.89 -12.56 -3.73
C ASP A 81 18.33 -11.19 -4.28
N ASN A 82 17.60 -10.65 -5.27
CA ASN A 82 17.85 -9.31 -5.81
C ASN A 82 16.57 -8.47 -5.98
N GLY A 83 15.61 -8.61 -5.05
CA GLY A 83 14.46 -7.70 -5.04
C GLY A 83 13.43 -7.99 -3.96
N ALA A 84 12.39 -7.16 -3.90
CA ALA A 84 11.34 -7.23 -2.91
C ALA A 84 9.94 -7.13 -3.55
N LEU A 85 9.01 -7.93 -3.05
CA LEU A 85 7.60 -7.89 -3.44
C LEU A 85 6.76 -7.29 -2.30
N ILE A 86 5.93 -6.33 -2.67
CA ILE A 86 4.82 -5.84 -1.85
C ILE A 86 3.52 -6.17 -2.58
N TYR A 87 2.50 -6.55 -1.83
CA TYR A 87 1.15 -6.76 -2.35
C TYR A 87 0.20 -5.76 -1.73
N ASP A 88 -0.66 -5.19 -2.56
CA ASP A 88 -1.84 -4.48 -2.11
C ASP A 88 -3.11 -5.18 -2.63
N GLY A 89 -4.22 -4.91 -1.95
CA GLY A 89 -5.51 -5.52 -2.18
C GLY A 89 -5.71 -6.83 -1.42
N THR A 90 -6.66 -7.62 -1.91
CA THR A 90 -7.07 -8.88 -1.26
C THR A 90 -6.34 -10.08 -1.88
N LYS A 91 -6.72 -11.30 -1.50
CA LYS A 91 -6.19 -12.50 -2.16
C LYS A 91 -6.67 -12.60 -3.62
N ASP A 92 -7.90 -12.18 -3.87
CA ASP A 92 -8.57 -12.32 -5.18
C ASP A 92 -8.36 -11.10 -6.08
N HIS A 93 -8.19 -9.91 -5.48
CA HIS A 93 -7.87 -8.67 -6.18
C HIS A 93 -6.53 -8.14 -5.68
N ARG A 94 -5.44 -8.68 -6.24
CA ARG A 94 -4.08 -8.39 -5.79
C ARG A 94 -3.30 -7.67 -6.87
N LEU A 95 -2.71 -6.54 -6.52
CA LEU A 95 -1.74 -5.83 -7.35
C LEU A 95 -0.34 -6.01 -6.76
N LYS A 96 0.63 -6.33 -7.61
CA LYS A 96 2.03 -6.47 -7.21
C LYS A 96 2.75 -5.13 -7.34
N LEU A 97 3.65 -4.88 -6.41
CA LEU A 97 4.67 -3.86 -6.50
C LEU A 97 6.02 -4.55 -6.37
N TRP A 98 6.77 -4.61 -7.48
CA TRP A 98 8.08 -5.24 -7.55
C TRP A 98 9.18 -4.20 -7.43
N ILE A 99 10.10 -4.39 -6.48
CA ILE A 99 11.26 -3.53 -6.27
C ILE A 99 12.49 -4.34 -6.68
N PRO A 100 13.11 -4.09 -7.85
CA PRO A 100 14.32 -4.78 -8.26
C PRO A 100 15.55 -4.23 -7.53
N ASN A 101 16.68 -4.93 -7.63
CA ASN A 101 18.01 -4.42 -7.27
C ASN A 101 18.13 -3.91 -5.81
N THR A 102 17.42 -4.54 -4.87
CA THR A 102 17.34 -4.06 -3.48
C THR A 102 18.67 -4.05 -2.73
N ASN A 103 19.70 -4.70 -3.27
CA ASN A 103 21.03 -4.80 -2.67
C ASN A 103 21.99 -3.71 -3.16
N THR A 104 21.56 -2.85 -4.09
CA THR A 104 22.44 -1.80 -4.65
C THR A 104 22.33 -0.49 -3.85
N GLU A 105 23.37 0.34 -3.92
CA GLU A 105 23.40 1.63 -3.21
C GLU A 105 22.33 2.58 -3.74
N GLU A 106 22.02 2.52 -5.03
CA GLU A 106 21.02 3.37 -5.69
C GLU A 106 19.62 3.14 -5.13
N MET A 107 19.31 1.92 -4.69
CA MET A 107 17.99 1.57 -4.17
C MET A 107 17.82 1.84 -2.67
N LYS A 108 18.91 2.06 -1.93
CA LYS A 108 18.85 2.32 -0.48
C LYS A 108 17.96 3.50 -0.09
N PRO A 109 18.01 4.67 -0.76
CA PRO A 109 17.15 5.79 -0.43
C PRO A 109 15.66 5.45 -0.55
N LEU A 110 15.27 4.72 -1.61
CA LEU A 110 13.88 4.29 -1.80
C LEU A 110 13.45 3.34 -0.68
N LEU A 111 14.25 2.32 -0.37
CA LEU A 111 13.94 1.37 0.69
C LEU A 111 13.83 2.04 2.07
N GLN A 112 14.70 3.01 2.35
CA GLN A 112 14.66 3.79 3.59
C GLN A 112 13.41 4.67 3.68
N LEU A 113 13.02 5.32 2.57
CA LEU A 113 11.77 6.08 2.50
C LEU A 113 10.56 5.18 2.75
N LEU A 114 10.48 4.03 2.08
CA LEU A 114 9.42 3.04 2.27
C LEU A 114 9.29 2.61 3.74
N LYS A 115 10.41 2.22 4.35
CA LYS A 115 10.47 1.76 5.74
C LYS A 115 10.06 2.86 6.73
N ASN A 116 10.55 4.08 6.53
CA ASN A 116 10.40 5.15 7.52
C ASN A 116 9.07 5.91 7.38
N ARG A 117 8.55 6.06 6.16
CA ARG A 117 7.34 6.85 5.90
C ARG A 117 6.10 6.00 5.74
N TYR A 118 6.15 4.87 5.03
CA TYR A 118 4.94 4.18 4.59
C TYR A 118 4.63 2.89 5.37
N PHE A 119 5.63 2.17 5.85
CA PHE A 119 5.41 0.88 6.53
C PHE A 119 4.93 1.02 7.99
N GLY A 120 4.26 -0.02 8.50
CA GLY A 120 3.88 -0.12 9.91
C GLY A 120 2.95 1.01 10.37
N LEU A 121 3.32 1.68 11.47
CA LEU A 121 2.58 2.84 11.99
C LEU A 121 2.97 4.17 11.31
N GLY A 122 3.56 4.11 10.11
CA GLY A 122 3.75 5.25 9.23
C GLY A 122 2.46 5.69 8.54
N ARG A 123 2.60 6.45 7.46
CA ARG A 123 1.49 6.96 6.62
C ARG A 123 0.62 5.83 6.05
N GLY A 124 1.22 4.68 5.71
CA GLY A 124 0.54 3.55 5.08
C GLY A 124 0.26 3.78 3.60
N TYR A 125 -0.52 4.82 3.30
CA TYR A 125 -0.97 5.09 1.94
C TYR A 125 -0.02 5.99 1.14
N VAL A 126 0.09 5.70 -0.15
CA VAL A 126 0.92 6.45 -1.11
C VAL A 126 0.34 6.36 -2.52
N TYR A 127 0.53 7.40 -3.31
CA TYR A 127 0.25 7.38 -4.74
C TYR A 127 1.50 6.88 -5.47
N ILE A 128 1.35 5.80 -6.24
CA ILE A 128 2.44 5.24 -7.04
C ILE A 128 2.08 5.37 -8.50
N THR A 129 2.93 6.10 -9.24
CA THR A 129 2.79 6.28 -10.68
C THR A 129 3.82 5.41 -11.41
N GLY A 130 3.35 4.67 -12.40
CA GLY A 130 4.21 3.77 -13.16
C GLY A 130 3.47 3.05 -14.27
N GLN A 131 4.24 2.35 -15.09
CA GLN A 131 3.68 1.45 -16.09
C GLN A 131 3.15 0.20 -15.41
N LEU A 132 1.87 -0.07 -15.64
CA LEU A 132 1.22 -1.29 -15.21
C LEU A 132 1.45 -2.36 -16.25
N HIS A 133 1.82 -3.58 -15.86
CA HIS A 133 2.02 -4.67 -16.81
C HIS A 133 1.58 -6.00 -16.22
N MET A 134 1.36 -7.00 -17.08
CA MET A 134 1.06 -8.36 -16.65
C MET A 134 2.36 -9.14 -16.44
N TYR A 135 2.65 -9.53 -15.19
CA TYR A 135 3.69 -10.52 -14.90
C TYR A 135 3.03 -11.87 -14.63
N ARG A 136 3.12 -12.76 -15.64
CA ARG A 136 2.33 -13.99 -15.73
C ARG A 136 0.83 -13.67 -15.73
N ASP A 137 0.09 -14.16 -14.75
CA ASP A 137 -1.35 -14.01 -14.60
C ASP A 137 -1.76 -12.83 -13.70
N LYS A 138 -0.82 -11.99 -13.27
CA LYS A 138 -1.06 -10.95 -12.25
C LYS A 138 -0.55 -9.59 -12.67
N PRO A 139 -1.31 -8.51 -12.41
CA PRO A 139 -0.85 -7.16 -12.68
C PRO A 139 0.28 -6.76 -11.72
N GLU A 140 1.20 -5.96 -12.21
CA GLU A 140 2.40 -5.53 -11.48
C GLU A 140 2.84 -4.12 -11.92
N ILE A 141 3.38 -3.35 -10.97
CA ILE A 141 4.18 -2.15 -11.22
C ILE A 141 5.61 -2.41 -10.74
N ILE A 142 6.60 -2.00 -11.54
CA ILE A 142 8.00 -1.97 -11.12
C ILE A 142 8.28 -0.63 -10.45
N LEU A 143 8.79 -0.69 -9.21
CA LEU A 143 9.20 0.46 -8.42
C LEU A 143 10.72 0.57 -8.42
N SER A 144 11.24 1.41 -9.30
CA SER A 144 12.68 1.62 -9.50
C SER A 144 13.20 2.95 -8.94
N GLY A 145 12.32 3.85 -8.48
CA GLY A 145 12.76 5.16 -8.01
C GLY A 145 11.77 5.88 -7.09
N ILE A 146 12.29 6.83 -6.32
CA ILE A 146 11.50 7.67 -5.39
C ILE A 146 10.52 8.58 -6.16
N ASN A 147 10.87 8.99 -7.37
CA ASN A 147 10.05 9.85 -8.22
C ASN A 147 8.70 9.24 -8.63
N GLN A 148 8.52 7.93 -8.47
CA GLN A 148 7.24 7.27 -8.69
C GLN A 148 6.27 7.44 -7.51
N LEU A 149 6.75 7.92 -6.35
CA LEU A 149 5.95 8.05 -5.14
C LEU A 149 5.53 9.50 -4.93
N SER A 150 4.26 9.69 -4.56
CA SER A 150 3.74 10.97 -4.10
C SER A 150 2.88 10.78 -2.84
N ASP A 151 2.98 11.73 -1.91
CA ASP A 151 2.10 11.80 -0.75
C ASP A 151 0.74 12.43 -1.10
N PHE A 152 0.65 13.07 -2.26
CA PHE A 152 -0.52 13.82 -2.73
C PHE A 152 -1.03 13.26 -4.06
N PRO A 153 -2.35 13.34 -4.32
CA PRO A 153 -2.88 12.97 -5.62
C PRO A 153 -2.25 13.84 -6.72
N PRO A 154 -2.09 13.31 -7.94
CA PRO A 154 -1.59 14.09 -9.06
C PRO A 154 -2.51 15.30 -9.32
N THR A 155 -1.91 16.45 -9.59
CA THR A 155 -2.64 17.64 -10.02
C THR A 155 -3.12 17.42 -11.45
N VAL A 156 -4.42 17.61 -11.68
CA VAL A 156 -5.03 17.63 -13.01
C VAL A 156 -4.68 18.92 -13.72
#